data_AF-A0A9D3MIA8-F1
#
_entry.id   AF-A0A9D3MIA8-F1
#
_cell.length_a   1.000
_cell.length_b   1.000
_cell.length_c   1.000
_cell.angle_alpha   90.00
_cell.angle_beta   90.00
_cell.angle_gamma   90.00
#
_symmetry.space_group_name_H-M   'P 1'
#
loop_
_entity.id
_entity.type
_entity.pdbx_description
1 polymer ?
#
loop_
_entity_poly.entity_id
_entity_poly.type
_entity_poly.pdbx_seq_one_letter_code
_entity_poly.pdbx_strand_id
1 'polypeptide(L)'
;MQQNGKLRFAQWLLVVVLSWHVFDVSVGHPVKGDVRLDSVDMESCVPHARALLWNMTEALQHDNLFGGINCTEQTAEMNSGTQTESACEPNPRQDASCRGQRNTKFDKTECLKNIELDTQYYRSALLAYSDRSLGSRLVKTIDDFTEHCFPAREDSSVIEVSPATGNTFEGRLKLCKAMKGLRVRAITINRVMSYIAAGDYEM
;
A
#
# COMPACT_ATOMS: atom_id res chain seq x y z
N MET A 1 6.28 66.60 36.13
CA MET A 1 5.42 65.41 35.85
C MET A 1 5.26 65.23 34.34
N GLN A 2 6.23 64.65 33.61
CA GLN A 2 5.99 64.30 32.19
C GLN A 2 7.09 63.38 31.64
N GLN A 3 7.06 62.08 31.93
CA GLN A 3 7.95 61.14 31.22
C GLN A 3 7.51 59.66 31.21
N ASN A 4 6.26 59.32 31.56
CA ASN A 4 5.82 57.91 31.64
C ASN A 4 4.88 57.45 30.51
N GLY A 5 4.43 58.35 29.62
CA GLY A 5 3.46 58.01 28.57
C GLY A 5 4.07 57.49 27.25
N LYS A 6 5.29 57.92 26.90
CA LYS A 6 5.91 57.58 25.60
C LYS A 6 6.55 56.19 25.57
N LEU A 7 7.03 55.70 26.72
CA LEU A 7 7.75 54.43 26.79
C LEU A 7 6.82 53.21 26.65
N ARG A 8 5.56 53.32 27.10
CA ARG A 8 4.59 52.23 26.98
C ARG A 8 4.10 52.06 25.54
N PHE A 9 3.87 53.13 24.79
CA PHE A 9 3.39 53.01 23.40
C PHE A 9 4.38 52.30 22.47
N ALA A 10 5.67 52.56 22.61
CA ALA A 10 6.71 51.89 21.80
C ALA A 10 6.82 50.39 22.08
N GLN A 11 6.56 49.98 23.33
CA GLN A 11 6.67 48.58 23.76
C GLN A 11 5.51 47.71 23.25
N TRP A 12 4.31 48.29 23.05
CA TRP A 12 3.17 47.58 22.48
C TRP A 12 3.28 47.45 20.95
N LEU A 13 3.86 48.44 20.26
CA LEU A 13 4.11 48.37 18.83
C LEU A 13 5.13 47.28 18.45
N LEU A 14 6.16 47.07 19.28
CA LEU A 14 7.14 45.99 19.06
C LEU A 14 6.53 44.59 19.18
N VAL A 15 5.58 44.38 20.10
CA VAL A 15 4.89 43.08 20.26
C VAL A 15 4.00 42.78 19.04
N VAL A 16 3.31 43.79 18.50
CA VAL A 16 2.48 43.63 17.29
C VAL A 16 3.34 43.28 16.08
N VAL A 17 4.47 43.98 15.88
CA VAL A 17 5.39 43.72 14.76
C VAL A 17 6.06 42.34 14.87
N LEU A 18 6.44 41.89 16.07
CA LEU A 18 7.03 40.56 16.26
C LEU A 18 6.02 39.42 16.12
N SER A 19 4.73 39.67 16.34
CA SER A 19 3.67 38.66 16.15
C SER A 19 3.24 38.46 14.69
N TRP A 20 3.64 39.35 13.76
CA TRP A 20 3.33 39.20 12.33
C TRP A 20 4.21 38.15 11.63
N HIS A 21 5.33 37.74 12.23
CA HIS A 21 6.20 36.70 11.69
C HIS A 21 5.83 35.26 12.09
N VAL A 22 4.74 35.06 12.85
CA VAL A 22 4.32 33.72 13.32
C VAL A 22 3.06 33.21 12.62
N PHE A 23 2.44 34.01 11.73
CA PHE A 23 1.35 33.55 10.88
C PHE A 23 1.90 33.03 9.54
N ASP A 24 2.78 32.03 9.59
CA ASP A 24 2.97 31.18 8.42
C ASP A 24 1.79 30.21 8.38
N VAL A 25 0.73 30.62 7.69
CA VAL A 25 -0.45 29.77 7.47
C VAL A 25 0.05 28.63 6.59
N SER A 26 0.33 27.49 7.22
CA SER A 26 0.61 26.25 6.52
C SER A 26 -0.66 25.87 5.76
N VAL A 27 -0.79 26.36 4.53
CA VAL A 27 -1.84 25.95 3.62
C VAL A 27 -1.49 24.52 3.21
N GLY A 28 -2.07 23.56 3.93
CA GLY A 28 -2.14 22.19 3.47
C GLY A 28 -2.84 22.19 2.13
N HIS A 29 -2.07 22.08 1.05
CA HIS A 29 -2.64 21.86 -0.27
C HIS A 29 -3.28 20.47 -0.22
N PRO A 30 -4.50 20.30 -0.76
CA PRO A 30 -5.06 18.96 -0.89
C PRO A 30 -4.05 18.13 -1.68
N VAL A 31 -3.59 17.03 -1.09
CA VAL A 31 -2.81 16.04 -1.82
C VAL A 31 -3.69 15.65 -3.00
N LYS A 32 -3.28 16.00 -4.21
CA LYS A 32 -4.00 15.57 -5.42
C LYS A 32 -4.08 14.05 -5.33
N GLY A 33 -5.31 13.54 -5.22
CA GLY A 33 -5.56 12.11 -5.44
C GLY A 33 -4.96 11.72 -6.77
N ASP A 34 -4.46 10.49 -6.86
CA ASP A 34 -3.98 9.94 -8.13
C ASP A 34 -5.21 9.77 -9.04
N VAL A 35 -5.53 10.80 -9.84
CA VAL A 35 -6.69 10.86 -10.76
C VAL A 35 -6.74 9.64 -11.69
N ARG A 36 -5.59 9.01 -11.91
CA ARG A 36 -5.42 7.78 -12.68
C ARG A 36 -6.13 6.57 -12.06
N LEU A 37 -6.27 6.53 -10.74
CA LEU A 37 -6.92 5.44 -10.00
C LEU A 37 -8.44 5.61 -9.91
N ASP A 38 -8.95 6.83 -10.09
CA ASP A 38 -10.39 7.09 -10.13
C ASP A 38 -11.04 6.47 -11.36
N SER A 39 -10.33 6.43 -12.49
CA SER A 39 -10.82 5.92 -13.78
C SER A 39 -10.67 4.41 -14.00
N VAL A 40 -10.16 3.66 -13.02
CA VAL A 40 -9.99 2.20 -13.12
C VAL A 40 -11.35 1.51 -13.12
N ASP A 41 -11.63 0.73 -14.17
CA ASP A 41 -12.77 -0.17 -14.22
C ASP A 41 -12.53 -1.37 -13.30
N MET A 42 -13.14 -1.32 -12.13
CA MET A 42 -12.91 -2.32 -11.11
C MET A 42 -13.54 -3.67 -11.44
N GLU A 43 -14.61 -3.72 -12.24
CA GLU A 43 -15.22 -5.00 -12.62
C GLU A 43 -14.23 -5.84 -13.44
N SER A 44 -13.49 -5.18 -14.34
CA SER A 44 -12.42 -5.81 -15.13
C SER A 44 -11.27 -6.35 -14.25
N CYS A 45 -11.06 -5.76 -13.06
CA CYS A 45 -10.00 -6.16 -12.14
C CYS A 45 -10.27 -7.41 -11.31
N VAL A 46 -11.54 -7.70 -11.02
CA VAL A 46 -11.91 -8.79 -10.11
C VAL A 46 -11.37 -10.15 -10.60
N PRO A 47 -11.47 -10.53 -11.90
CA PRO A 47 -10.88 -11.77 -12.40
C PRO A 47 -9.36 -11.85 -12.19
N HIS A 48 -8.63 -10.74 -12.41
CA HIS A 48 -7.17 -10.71 -12.23
C HIS A 48 -6.78 -10.80 -10.74
N ALA A 49 -7.55 -10.15 -9.86
CA ALA A 49 -7.37 -10.32 -8.42
C ALA A 49 -7.57 -11.79 -8.00
N ARG A 50 -8.61 -12.46 -8.50
CA ARG A 50 -8.85 -13.88 -8.22
C ARG A 50 -7.72 -14.77 -8.73
N ALA A 51 -7.24 -14.52 -9.95
CA ALA A 51 -6.09 -15.23 -10.52
C ALA A 51 -4.83 -15.05 -9.67
N LEU A 52 -4.57 -13.82 -9.18
CA LEU A 52 -3.48 -13.54 -8.25
C LEU A 52 -3.59 -14.40 -7.00
N LEU A 53 -4.74 -14.38 -6.30
CA LEU A 53 -4.93 -15.19 -5.09
C LEU A 53 -4.79 -16.70 -5.35
N TRP A 54 -5.35 -17.18 -6.46
CA TRP A 54 -5.31 -18.59 -6.84
C TRP A 54 -3.86 -19.06 -7.07
N ASN A 55 -3.12 -18.38 -7.95
CA ASN A 55 -1.74 -18.75 -8.30
C ASN A 55 -0.80 -18.64 -7.09
N MET A 56 -0.99 -17.66 -6.21
CA MET A 56 -0.21 -17.54 -4.97
C MET A 56 -0.52 -18.67 -3.99
N THR A 57 -1.79 -19.08 -3.91
CA THR A 57 -2.22 -20.20 -3.06
C THR A 57 -1.67 -21.53 -3.58
N GLU A 58 -1.72 -21.75 -4.90
CA GLU A 58 -1.21 -22.95 -5.55
C GLU A 58 0.31 -23.06 -5.41
N ALA A 59 1.06 -21.98 -5.65
CA ALA A 59 2.51 -21.98 -5.45
C ALA A 59 2.89 -22.33 -4.00
N LEU A 60 2.20 -21.79 -3.00
CA LEU A 60 2.53 -22.08 -1.60
C LEU A 60 2.29 -23.55 -1.18
N GLN A 61 1.64 -24.37 -2.01
CA GLN A 61 1.43 -25.80 -1.75
C GLN A 61 2.54 -26.69 -2.31
N HIS A 62 3.44 -26.15 -3.14
CA HIS A 62 4.50 -26.93 -3.75
C HIS A 62 5.79 -26.87 -2.93
N ASP A 63 6.11 -27.94 -2.21
CA ASP A 63 7.29 -28.05 -1.33
C ASP A 63 8.63 -27.87 -2.06
N ASN A 64 8.64 -28.15 -3.37
CA ASN A 64 9.83 -28.02 -4.20
C ASN A 64 10.19 -26.56 -4.51
N LEU A 65 9.26 -25.62 -4.39
CA LEU A 65 9.47 -24.22 -4.78
C LEU A 65 10.39 -23.45 -3.84
N PHE A 66 10.49 -23.92 -2.59
CA PHE A 66 11.35 -23.33 -1.58
C PHE A 66 12.49 -24.30 -1.20
N GLY A 67 12.78 -25.24 -2.10
CA GLY A 67 13.83 -26.25 -1.98
C GLY A 67 13.77 -27.04 -0.68
N GLY A 68 12.58 -27.58 -0.39
CA GLY A 68 12.32 -28.43 0.78
C GLY A 68 11.93 -27.67 2.06
N ILE A 69 11.78 -26.35 2.00
CA ILE A 69 11.21 -25.58 3.11
C ILE A 69 9.69 -25.74 3.09
N ASN A 70 9.15 -26.28 4.18
CA ASN A 70 7.70 -26.31 4.39
C ASN A 70 7.18 -24.89 4.69
N CYS A 71 6.66 -24.22 3.66
CA CYS A 71 6.13 -22.87 3.80
C CYS A 71 4.82 -22.79 4.56
N THR A 72 4.09 -23.89 4.69
CA THR A 72 2.85 -23.86 5.47
C THR A 72 3.11 -23.56 6.95
N GLU A 73 4.29 -23.94 7.48
CA GLU A 73 4.69 -23.74 8.88
C GLU A 73 5.36 -22.38 9.17
N GLN A 74 5.79 -21.64 8.14
CA GLN A 74 6.51 -20.38 8.33
C GLN A 74 5.58 -19.22 8.66
N THR A 75 6.06 -18.17 9.32
CA THR A 75 5.28 -16.94 9.50
C THR A 75 5.19 -16.14 8.21
N ALA A 76 4.14 -15.36 8.03
CA ALA A 76 4.08 -14.39 6.94
C ALA A 76 4.97 -13.17 7.25
N GLU A 77 5.71 -12.69 6.26
CA GLU A 77 6.40 -11.41 6.30
C GLU A 77 5.61 -10.42 5.43
N MET A 78 4.99 -9.44 6.09
CA MET A 78 4.15 -8.44 5.44
C MET A 78 5.01 -7.26 4.99
N ASN A 79 4.65 -6.63 3.86
CA ASN A 79 5.19 -5.32 3.53
C ASN A 79 4.74 -4.30 4.59
N SER A 80 5.70 -3.78 5.36
CA SER A 80 5.46 -2.75 6.37
C SER A 80 5.61 -1.32 5.83
N GLY A 81 5.98 -1.16 4.55
CA GLY A 81 6.11 0.14 3.88
C GLY A 81 4.78 0.75 3.43
N THR A 82 3.67 0.01 3.56
CA THR A 82 2.32 0.41 3.16
C THR A 82 1.36 0.33 4.34
N GLN A 83 0.27 1.08 4.25
CA GLN A 83 -0.84 1.06 5.21
C GLN A 83 -2.07 0.37 4.63
N THR A 84 -1.88 -0.62 3.74
CA THR A 84 -2.96 -1.30 3.01
C THR A 84 -4.07 -1.82 3.91
N GLU A 85 -3.74 -2.34 5.09
CA GLU A 85 -4.75 -2.82 6.04
C GLU A 85 -5.72 -1.72 6.46
N SER A 86 -5.20 -0.56 6.86
CA SER A 86 -6.03 0.52 7.35
C SER A 86 -6.59 1.42 6.25
N ALA A 87 -5.89 1.56 5.13
CA ALA A 87 -6.36 2.34 3.98
C ALA A 87 -7.52 1.63 3.27
N CYS A 88 -7.54 0.30 3.27
CA CYS A 88 -8.55 -0.51 2.62
C CYS A 88 -9.65 -1.02 3.55
N GLU A 89 -9.77 -0.43 4.74
CA GLU A 89 -10.81 -0.76 5.71
C GLU A 89 -12.18 -0.33 5.18
N PRO A 90 -13.19 -1.23 5.11
CA PRO A 90 -14.50 -0.87 4.56
C PRO A 90 -15.22 0.15 5.45
N ASN A 91 -16.19 0.86 4.86
CA ASN A 91 -17.03 1.80 5.61
C ASN A 91 -17.66 1.10 6.83
N PRO A 92 -17.72 1.78 7.99
CA PRO A 92 -18.40 1.24 9.16
C PRO A 92 -19.85 0.88 8.85
N ARG A 93 -20.18 -0.40 8.96
CA ARG A 93 -21.58 -0.84 8.93
C ARG A 93 -22.17 -0.68 10.34
N GLN A 94 -23.41 -0.20 10.42
CA GLN A 94 -24.08 0.07 11.70
C GLN A 94 -24.21 -1.19 12.60
N ASP A 95 -24.15 -2.38 12.00
CA ASP A 95 -24.34 -3.69 12.63
C ASP A 95 -23.03 -4.51 12.76
N ALA A 96 -21.94 -4.08 12.16
CA ALA A 96 -20.64 -4.74 12.27
C ALA A 96 -19.72 -3.93 13.20
N SER A 97 -19.63 -4.33 14.47
CA SER A 97 -18.65 -3.76 15.39
C SER A 97 -17.44 -4.68 15.49
N CYS A 98 -16.44 -4.44 14.64
CA CYS A 98 -15.10 -5.00 14.86
C CYS A 98 -14.34 -4.09 15.83
N ARG A 99 -13.76 -4.67 16.89
CA ARG A 99 -12.98 -3.92 17.87
C ARG A 99 -11.75 -3.32 17.18
N GLY A 100 -11.66 -1.99 17.15
CA GLY A 100 -10.57 -1.28 16.46
C GLY A 100 -10.94 -0.72 15.09
N GLN A 101 -12.21 -0.83 14.67
CA GLN A 101 -12.68 -0.22 13.44
C GLN A 101 -12.52 1.29 13.46
N ARG A 102 -11.94 1.85 12.39
CA ARG A 102 -11.80 3.29 12.25
C ARG A 102 -13.12 3.90 11.79
N ASN A 103 -13.50 5.01 12.42
CA ASN A 103 -14.66 5.82 12.01
C ASN A 103 -14.30 6.76 10.84
N THR A 104 -13.46 6.29 9.91
CA THR A 104 -13.04 7.04 8.72
C THR A 104 -13.76 6.47 7.50
N LYS A 105 -14.14 7.36 6.57
CA LYS A 105 -14.70 6.93 5.29
C LYS A 105 -13.61 6.22 4.47
N PHE A 106 -13.99 5.17 3.76
CA PHE A 106 -13.12 4.48 2.81
C PHE A 106 -12.61 5.45 1.75
N ASP A 107 -11.29 5.50 1.58
CA ASP A 107 -10.62 6.24 0.50
C ASP A 107 -10.16 5.25 -0.57
N LYS A 108 -10.91 5.18 -1.68
CA LYS A 108 -10.62 4.32 -2.83
C LYS A 108 -9.20 4.55 -3.35
N THR A 109 -8.79 5.80 -3.47
CA THR A 109 -7.54 6.18 -4.12
C THR A 109 -6.35 5.88 -3.22
N GLU A 110 -6.47 6.14 -1.91
CA GLU A 110 -5.45 5.74 -0.94
C GLU A 110 -5.31 4.22 -0.85
N CYS A 111 -6.43 3.48 -0.80
CA CYS A 111 -6.40 2.03 -0.78
C CYS A 111 -5.73 1.44 -2.04
N LEU A 112 -6.14 1.87 -3.23
CA LEU A 112 -5.59 1.36 -4.49
C LEU A 112 -4.09 1.68 -4.64
N LYS A 113 -3.67 2.89 -4.23
CA LYS A 113 -2.25 3.25 -4.21
C LYS A 113 -1.44 2.32 -3.30
N ASN A 114 -1.94 1.98 -2.12
CA ASN A 114 -1.26 1.06 -1.21
C ASN A 114 -1.20 -0.36 -1.76
N ILE A 115 -2.25 -0.82 -2.45
CA ILE A 115 -2.25 -2.12 -3.14
C ILE A 115 -1.18 -2.16 -4.25
N GLU A 116 -1.08 -1.12 -5.07
CA GLU A 116 -0.07 -1.02 -6.13
C GLU A 116 1.36 -1.04 -5.57
N LEU A 117 1.59 -0.37 -4.44
CA LEU A 117 2.90 -0.39 -3.77
C LEU A 117 3.21 -1.77 -3.16
N ASP A 118 2.20 -2.48 -2.63
CA ASP A 118 2.35 -3.85 -2.16
C ASP A 118 2.73 -4.79 -3.30
N THR A 119 2.04 -4.73 -4.45
CA THR A 119 2.36 -5.60 -5.58
C THR A 119 3.77 -5.36 -6.11
N GLN A 120 4.20 -4.10 -6.18
CA GLN A 120 5.56 -3.74 -6.56
C GLN A 120 6.61 -4.28 -5.58
N TYR A 121 6.38 -4.18 -4.27
CA TYR A 121 7.27 -4.74 -3.26
C TYR A 121 7.45 -6.26 -3.43
N TYR A 122 6.34 -7.00 -3.55
CA TYR A 122 6.43 -8.46 -3.66
C TYR A 122 6.98 -8.91 -5.01
N ARG A 123 6.72 -8.16 -6.08
CA ARG A 123 7.36 -8.38 -7.38
C ARG A 123 8.88 -8.25 -7.29
N SER A 124 9.38 -7.21 -6.64
CA SER A 124 10.81 -7.01 -6.43
C SER A 124 11.42 -8.14 -5.59
N ALA A 125 10.71 -8.62 -4.56
CA ALA A 125 11.15 -9.76 -3.76
C ALA A 125 11.26 -11.06 -4.61
N LEU A 126 10.34 -11.28 -5.54
CA LEU A 126 10.39 -12.42 -6.47
C LEU A 126 11.52 -12.29 -7.49
N LEU A 127 11.78 -11.09 -8.02
CA LEU A 127 12.86 -10.82 -8.98
C LEU A 127 14.24 -10.93 -8.35
N ALA A 128 14.37 -10.60 -7.07
CA ALA A 128 15.62 -10.76 -6.32
C ALA A 128 15.98 -12.25 -6.08
N TYR A 129 15.11 -13.20 -6.44
CA TYR A 129 15.37 -14.63 -6.29
C TYR A 129 15.90 -15.26 -7.58
N SER A 130 16.91 -16.13 -7.44
CA SER A 130 17.68 -16.65 -8.58
C SER A 130 17.05 -17.80 -9.36
N ASP A 131 15.97 -18.44 -8.86
CA ASP A 131 15.25 -19.47 -9.64
C ASP A 131 14.31 -18.81 -10.66
N ARG A 132 14.74 -18.86 -11.92
CA ARG A 132 14.09 -18.15 -13.03
C ARG A 132 12.74 -18.74 -13.45
N SER A 133 12.46 -20.00 -13.13
CA SER A 133 11.29 -20.70 -13.69
C SER A 133 10.00 -20.44 -12.91
N LEU A 134 10.08 -20.39 -11.58
CA LEU A 134 8.95 -20.05 -10.73
C LEU A 134 8.80 -18.54 -10.55
N GLY A 135 9.91 -17.85 -10.32
CA GLY A 135 9.93 -16.39 -10.21
C GLY A 135 9.24 -15.76 -11.41
N SER A 136 9.50 -16.24 -12.63
CA SER A 136 8.83 -15.73 -13.84
C SER A 136 7.32 -15.96 -13.88
N ARG A 137 6.80 -17.11 -13.45
CA ARG A 137 5.34 -17.37 -13.43
C ARG A 137 4.61 -16.47 -12.41
N LEU A 138 5.18 -16.34 -11.22
CA LEU A 138 4.57 -15.53 -10.15
C LEU A 138 4.72 -14.03 -10.41
N VAL A 139 5.87 -13.61 -10.95
CA VAL A 139 6.05 -12.24 -11.45
C VAL A 139 5.06 -11.95 -12.56
N LYS A 140 4.88 -12.86 -13.53
CA LYS A 140 3.87 -12.70 -14.57
C LYS A 140 2.46 -12.54 -14.00
N THR A 141 2.11 -13.32 -12.98
CA THR A 141 0.79 -13.17 -12.33
C THR A 141 0.63 -11.78 -11.70
N ILE A 142 1.69 -11.23 -11.09
CA ILE A 142 1.67 -9.88 -10.53
C ILE A 142 1.60 -8.83 -11.65
N ASP A 143 2.33 -9.03 -12.74
CA ASP A 143 2.34 -8.14 -13.91
C ASP A 143 0.96 -8.11 -14.57
N ASP A 144 0.37 -9.27 -14.85
CA ASP A 144 -0.99 -9.40 -15.40
C ASP A 144 -2.01 -8.67 -14.51
N PHE A 145 -1.93 -8.80 -13.18
CA PHE A 145 -2.79 -8.04 -12.27
C PHE A 145 -2.52 -6.53 -12.33
N THR A 146 -1.25 -6.14 -12.33
CA THR A 146 -0.86 -4.73 -12.23
C THR A 146 -1.22 -3.97 -13.50
N GLU A 147 -0.93 -4.55 -14.67
CA GLU A 147 -1.22 -3.95 -15.98
C GLU A 147 -2.72 -3.72 -16.21
N HIS A 148 -3.57 -4.62 -15.72
CA HIS A 148 -5.02 -4.51 -15.89
C HIS A 148 -5.67 -3.59 -14.84
N CYS A 149 -5.08 -3.46 -13.65
CA CYS A 149 -5.69 -2.74 -12.54
C CYS A 149 -5.07 -1.41 -12.18
N PHE A 150 -3.87 -1.15 -12.68
CA PHE A 150 -3.15 0.09 -12.42
C PHE A 150 -2.61 0.61 -13.75
N PRO A 151 -3.24 1.65 -14.32
CA PRO A 151 -2.67 2.39 -15.45
C PRO A 151 -1.19 2.80 -15.25
N ALA A 152 -0.40 2.93 -16.31
CA ALA A 152 1.04 3.19 -16.15
C ALA A 152 1.33 4.54 -15.46
N ARG A 153 2.35 4.57 -14.58
CA ARG A 153 2.94 5.82 -14.09
C ARG A 153 3.91 6.37 -15.12
N GLU A 154 3.74 7.62 -15.53
CA GLU A 154 4.68 8.30 -16.47
C GLU A 154 6.11 8.40 -15.90
N ASP A 155 6.25 8.39 -14.57
CA ASP A 155 7.52 8.51 -13.87
C ASP A 155 7.79 7.23 -13.05
N SER A 156 7.95 6.11 -13.77
CA SER A 156 8.31 4.84 -13.13
C SER A 156 9.80 4.87 -12.76
N SER A 157 10.13 5.51 -11.64
CA SER A 157 11.45 5.34 -11.03
C SER A 157 11.67 3.85 -10.77
N VAL A 158 12.73 3.31 -11.37
CA VAL A 158 13.13 1.91 -11.19
C VAL A 158 13.32 1.67 -9.69
N ILE A 159 12.45 0.86 -9.10
CA ILE A 159 12.65 0.40 -7.72
C ILE A 159 13.97 -0.37 -7.74
N GLU A 160 14.95 0.11 -6.98
CA GLU A 160 16.21 -0.59 -6.79
C GLU A 160 15.92 -1.97 -6.24
N VAL A 161 16.08 -2.98 -7.10
CA VAL A 161 15.96 -4.38 -6.69
C VAL A 161 17.14 -4.65 -5.78
N SER A 162 16.86 -4.92 -4.50
CA SER A 162 17.84 -5.37 -3.52
C SER A 162 18.70 -6.47 -4.14
N PRO A 163 20.03 -6.51 -3.90
CA PRO A 163 20.91 -7.52 -4.47
C PRO A 163 20.34 -8.91 -4.24
N ALA A 164 20.38 -9.72 -5.29
CA ALA A 164 19.70 -11.00 -5.35
C ALA A 164 20.05 -11.83 -4.10
N THR A 165 19.04 -12.11 -3.27
CA THR A 165 19.21 -13.07 -2.19
C THR A 165 19.15 -14.42 -2.89
N GLY A 166 20.31 -14.94 -3.29
CA GLY A 166 20.43 -16.11 -4.16
C GLY A 166 19.73 -17.36 -3.62
N ASN A 167 19.94 -18.50 -4.28
CA ASN A 167 19.39 -19.82 -3.91
C ASN A 167 19.95 -20.39 -2.58
N THR A 168 20.30 -19.53 -1.62
CA THR A 168 20.70 -19.91 -0.27
C THR A 168 19.48 -20.38 0.52
N PHE A 169 19.69 -21.09 1.63
CA PHE A 169 18.60 -21.43 2.55
C PHE A 169 17.88 -20.18 3.07
N GLU A 170 18.64 -19.14 3.44
CA GLU A 170 18.07 -17.88 3.93
C GLU A 170 17.26 -17.15 2.86
N GLY A 171 17.74 -17.10 1.61
CA GLY A 171 17.00 -16.51 0.50
C GLY A 171 15.68 -17.23 0.23
N ARG A 172 15.71 -18.58 0.24
CA ARG A 172 14.51 -19.43 0.11
C ARG A 172 13.52 -19.21 1.26
N LEU A 173 14.02 -19.13 2.49
CA LEU A 173 13.18 -18.88 3.67
C LEU A 173 12.55 -17.49 3.63
N LYS A 174 13.32 -16.47 3.25
CA LYS A 174 12.82 -15.10 3.11
C LYS A 174 11.75 -15.02 2.02
N LEU A 175 12.00 -15.63 0.86
CA LEU A 175 11.02 -15.71 -0.21
C LEU A 175 9.75 -16.41 0.26
N CYS A 176 9.88 -17.56 0.93
CA CYS A 176 8.77 -18.29 1.51
C CYS A 176 7.88 -17.41 2.40
N LYS A 177 8.48 -16.68 3.35
CA LYS A 177 7.75 -15.78 4.25
C LYS A 177 7.09 -14.62 3.51
N ALA A 178 7.79 -14.01 2.55
CA ALA A 178 7.25 -12.93 1.72
C ALA A 178 6.06 -13.43 0.88
N MET A 179 6.14 -14.62 0.29
CA MET A 179 5.06 -15.23 -0.49
C MET A 179 3.81 -15.52 0.36
N LYS A 180 3.99 -15.93 1.63
CA LYS A 180 2.87 -16.01 2.57
C LYS A 180 2.23 -14.64 2.82
N GLY A 181 3.05 -13.59 2.98
CA GLY A 181 2.57 -12.22 3.11
C GLY A 181 1.78 -11.77 1.89
N LEU A 182 2.29 -12.05 0.69
CA LEU A 182 1.60 -11.76 -0.57
C LEU A 182 0.27 -12.50 -0.67
N ARG A 183 0.19 -13.78 -0.27
CA ARG A 183 -1.10 -14.51 -0.24
C ARG A 183 -2.10 -13.82 0.69
N VAL A 184 -1.67 -13.36 1.87
CA VAL A 184 -2.54 -12.61 2.79
C VAL A 184 -3.01 -11.31 2.15
N ARG A 185 -2.10 -10.54 1.53
CA ARG A 185 -2.48 -9.32 0.78
C ARG A 185 -3.40 -9.63 -0.40
N ALA A 186 -3.22 -10.74 -1.11
CA ALA A 186 -4.07 -11.14 -2.23
C ALA A 186 -5.51 -11.45 -1.81
N ILE A 187 -5.72 -11.96 -0.58
CA ILE A 187 -7.05 -12.09 0.02
C ILE A 187 -7.67 -10.71 0.22
N THR A 188 -6.92 -9.77 0.82
CA THR A 188 -7.39 -8.38 1.00
C THR A 188 -7.71 -7.74 -0.34
N ILE A 189 -6.82 -7.85 -1.33
CA ILE A 189 -7.01 -7.36 -2.70
C ILE A 189 -8.30 -7.92 -3.31
N ASN A 190 -8.54 -9.24 -3.22
CA ASN A 190 -9.78 -9.84 -3.74
C ASN A 190 -11.03 -9.22 -3.13
N ARG A 191 -11.03 -9.04 -1.81
CA ARG A 191 -12.16 -8.46 -1.07
C ARG A 191 -12.38 -7.01 -1.48
N VAL A 192 -11.31 -6.22 -1.53
CA VAL A 192 -11.35 -4.80 -1.89
C VAL A 192 -11.82 -4.61 -3.34
N MET A 193 -11.25 -5.35 -4.29
CA MET A 193 -11.68 -5.21 -5.70
C MET A 193 -13.15 -5.56 -5.86
N SER A 194 -13.63 -6.59 -5.16
CA SER A 194 -15.05 -6.95 -5.17
C SER A 194 -15.93 -5.89 -4.49
N TYR A 195 -15.45 -5.31 -3.38
CA TYR A 195 -16.15 -4.25 -2.62
C TYR A 195 -16.29 -2.96 -3.45
N ILE A 196 -15.21 -2.54 -4.11
CA ILE A 196 -15.22 -1.37 -4.99
C ILE A 196 -16.09 -1.66 -6.22
N ALA A 197 -15.97 -2.82 -6.85
CA ALA A 197 -16.77 -3.20 -8.02
C ALA A 197 -18.28 -3.26 -7.71
N ALA A 198 -18.66 -3.63 -6.49
CA ALA A 198 -20.06 -3.61 -6.06
C ALA A 198 -20.62 -2.20 -5.80
N GLY A 199 -19.78 -1.17 -5.76
CA GLY A 199 -20.18 0.20 -5.37
C GLY A 199 -20.42 0.36 -3.86
N ASP A 200 -20.09 -0.64 -3.04
CA ASP A 200 -20.41 -0.65 -1.61
C ASP A 200 -19.73 0.47 -0.81
N TYR A 201 -18.68 1.08 -1.35
CA TYR A 201 -17.92 2.17 -0.73
C TYR A 201 -18.58 3.54 -0.85
N GLU A 202 -19.57 3.68 -1.73
CA GLU A 202 -20.31 4.93 -1.96
C GLU A 202 -21.52 5.07 -1.02
N MET A 203 -21.89 3.98 -0.33
CA MET A 203 -22.98 3.92 0.65
C MET A 203 -22.59 4.46 2.03
#